data_AF-A0A9P7XUJ8-F1
#
_entry.id   AF-A0A9P7XUJ8-F1
#
_cell.length_a   1.000
_cell.length_b   1.000
_cell.length_c   1.000
_cell.angle_alpha   90.00
_cell.angle_beta   90.00
_cell.angle_gamma   90.00
#
_symmetry.space_group_name_H-M   'P 1'
#
loop_
_entity.id
_entity.type
_entity.pdbx_description
1 polymer ?
#
loop_
_entity_poly.entity_id
_entity_poly.type
_entity_poly.pdbx_seq_one_letter_code
_entity_poly.pdbx_strand_id
1 'polypeptide(L)'
;MEVETPTNELSQTQYHYQQQQQVMAAAAKAKTKTKAKASITDTVELILWLKTEQARITREVKQLNAQGYQTTALYNYWHILENQIKALEFELILEKSAELAIE
;
A
#
# COMPACT_ATOMS: atom_id res chain seq x y z
N MET A 1 24.50 32.56 37.63
CA MET A 1 23.12 32.26 37.25
C MET A 1 23.18 31.67 35.86
N GLU A 2 23.10 30.34 35.79
CA GLU A 2 22.89 29.64 34.53
C GLU A 2 21.44 29.89 34.14
N VAL A 3 21.22 30.51 32.98
CA VAL A 3 19.87 30.69 32.43
C VAL A 3 19.63 29.50 31.53
N GLU A 4 18.82 28.57 32.03
CA GLU A 4 18.30 27.43 31.30
C GLU A 4 17.50 27.92 30.08
N THR A 5 17.83 27.35 28.92
CA THR A 5 17.00 27.35 27.73
C THR A 5 15.67 26.63 27.97
N PRO A 6 14.56 27.09 27.39
CA PRO A 6 13.55 26.16 26.87
C PRO A 6 13.58 26.17 25.35
N THR A 7 14.23 25.13 24.82
CA THR A 7 14.18 24.68 23.43
C THR A 7 12.73 24.39 23.07
N ASN A 8 12.16 25.24 22.22
CA ASN A 8 10.78 25.14 21.73
C ASN A 8 10.70 24.09 20.62
N GLU A 9 10.83 22.81 20.96
CA GLU A 9 10.79 21.68 20.02
C GLU A 9 9.38 21.10 19.80
N LEU A 10 8.34 21.71 20.37
CA LEU A 10 6.96 21.23 20.23
C LEU A 10 6.20 21.87 19.05
N SER A 11 6.71 22.93 18.45
CA SER A 11 6.00 23.65 17.38
C SER A 11 6.28 23.16 15.95
N GLN A 12 7.32 22.34 15.73
CA GLN A 12 7.65 21.87 14.37
C GLN A 12 6.94 20.57 13.97
N THR A 13 6.50 19.76 14.92
CA THR A 13 5.88 18.46 14.61
C THR A 13 4.42 18.56 14.14
N GLN A 14 3.74 19.68 14.43
CA GLN A 14 2.31 19.85 14.10
C GLN A 14 2.06 20.30 12.65
N TYR A 15 3.02 20.96 12.00
CA TYR A 15 2.85 21.46 10.62
C TYR A 15 3.12 20.42 9.53
N HIS A 16 3.70 19.26 9.87
CA HIS A 16 3.99 18.21 8.88
C HIS A 16 2.82 17.24 8.64
N TYR A 17 1.89 17.09 9.59
CA TYR A 17 0.75 16.18 9.42
C TYR A 17 -0.35 16.73 8.50
N GLN A 18 -0.41 18.04 8.25
CA GLN A 18 -1.43 18.63 7.38
C GLN A 18 -1.04 18.63 5.89
N GLN A 19 0.24 18.56 5.54
CA GLN A 19 0.66 18.59 4.14
C GLN A 19 0.59 17.22 3.43
N GLN A 20 0.49 16.10 4.16
CA GLN A 20 0.41 14.78 3.51
C GLN A 20 -1.00 14.37 3.08
N GLN A 21 -2.07 14.99 3.59
CA GLN A 21 -3.44 14.65 3.18
C GLN A 21 -3.93 15.38 1.93
N GLN A 22 -3.28 16.49 1.52
CA GLN A 22 -3.74 17.27 0.37
C GLN A 22 -3.22 16.78 -0.99
N VAL A 23 -2.21 15.90 -1.00
CA VAL A 23 -1.70 15.29 -2.23
C VAL A 23 -2.53 14.06 -2.67
N MET A 24 -3.27 13.42 -1.74
CA MET A 24 -4.17 12.32 -2.11
C MET A 24 -5.49 12.79 -2.76
N ALA A 25 -5.96 14.01 -2.46
CA ALA A 25 -7.24 14.50 -3.00
C ALA A 25 -7.11 15.12 -4.41
N ALA A 26 -5.95 15.64 -4.78
CA ALA A 26 -5.74 16.27 -6.08
C ALA A 26 -5.56 15.28 -7.25
N ALA A 27 -5.16 14.03 -6.96
CA ALA A 27 -5.07 12.99 -7.98
C ALA A 27 -6.43 12.39 -8.39
N ALA A 28 -7.49 12.64 -7.61
CA ALA A 28 -8.81 12.04 -7.83
C ALA A 28 -9.70 12.80 -8.84
N LYS A 29 -9.31 13.99 -9.32
CA LYS A 29 -10.19 14.86 -10.13
C LYS A 29 -9.72 15.19 -11.55
N ALA A 30 -8.74 14.47 -12.11
CA ALA A 30 -8.17 14.86 -13.42
C ALA A 30 -7.97 13.73 -14.46
N LYS A 31 -8.63 12.57 -14.37
CA LYS A 31 -8.66 11.59 -15.48
C LYS A 31 -10.00 10.87 -15.64
N THR A 32 -11.04 11.62 -15.95
CA THR A 32 -12.10 11.19 -16.88
C THR A 32 -11.53 11.21 -18.31
N LYS A 33 -10.64 10.26 -18.59
CA LYS A 33 -10.29 9.81 -19.94
C LYS A 33 -10.13 8.31 -19.84
N THR A 34 -11.21 7.61 -20.20
CA THR A 34 -11.24 6.19 -20.55
C THR A 34 -10.18 5.37 -19.82
N LYS A 35 -10.40 5.10 -18.52
CA LYS A 35 -9.73 3.96 -17.89
C LYS A 35 -10.22 2.76 -18.69
N ALA A 36 -9.41 2.25 -19.61
CA ALA A 36 -9.57 0.88 -20.05
C ALA A 36 -9.63 0.07 -18.75
N LYS A 37 -10.76 -0.56 -18.46
CA LYS A 37 -10.83 -1.56 -17.40
C LYS A 37 -9.68 -2.52 -17.71
N ALA A 38 -8.74 -2.67 -16.77
CA ALA A 38 -7.82 -3.79 -16.85
C ALA A 38 -8.70 -5.03 -17.01
N SER A 39 -8.36 -5.93 -17.94
CA SER A 39 -9.19 -7.11 -18.12
C SER A 39 -9.28 -7.86 -16.79
N ILE A 40 -10.42 -8.51 -16.53
CA ILE A 40 -10.56 -9.46 -15.41
C ILE A 40 -9.37 -10.44 -15.41
N THR A 41 -8.96 -10.89 -16.60
CA THR A 41 -7.78 -11.74 -16.79
C THR A 41 -6.49 -11.07 -16.30
N ASP A 42 -6.23 -9.83 -16.70
CA ASP A 42 -5.02 -9.08 -16.28
C ASP A 42 -5.00 -8.90 -14.76
N THR A 43 -6.16 -8.61 -14.17
CA THR A 43 -6.31 -8.45 -12.71
C THR A 43 -6.04 -9.76 -11.97
N VAL A 44 -6.54 -10.89 -12.48
CA VAL A 44 -6.28 -12.21 -11.90
C VAL A 44 -4.80 -12.60 -12.02
N GLU A 45 -4.18 -12.36 -13.18
CA GLU A 45 -2.75 -12.62 -13.39
C GLU A 45 -1.88 -11.78 -12.44
N LEU A 46 -2.22 -10.50 -12.26
CA LEU A 46 -1.54 -9.62 -11.32
C LEU A 46 -1.68 -10.12 -9.86
N ILE A 47 -2.87 -10.53 -9.44
CA ILE A 47 -3.08 -11.12 -8.10
C ILE A 47 -2.22 -12.37 -7.90
N LEU A 48 -2.15 -13.26 -8.90
CA LEU A 48 -1.33 -14.47 -8.83
C LEU A 48 0.16 -14.15 -8.73
N TRP A 49 0.64 -13.17 -9.49
CA TRP A 49 2.02 -12.71 -9.42
C TRP A 49 2.33 -12.10 -8.04
N LEU A 50 1.46 -11.23 -7.51
CA LEU A 50 1.63 -10.61 -6.19
C LEU A 50 1.64 -11.66 -5.06
N LYS A 51 0.78 -12.68 -5.11
CA LYS A 51 0.78 -13.79 -4.15
C LYS A 51 2.08 -14.60 -4.22
N THR A 52 2.59 -14.83 -5.43
CA THR A 52 3.88 -15.50 -5.62
C THR A 52 5.01 -14.68 -4.99
N GLU A 53 5.02 -13.37 -5.20
CA GLU A 53 6.01 -12.46 -4.63
C GLU A 53 5.91 -12.39 -3.09
N GLN A 54 4.69 -12.33 -2.55
CA GLN A 54 4.46 -12.38 -1.10
C GLN A 54 5.00 -13.69 -0.48
N ALA A 55 4.81 -14.83 -1.15
CA ALA A 55 5.36 -16.11 -0.72
C ALA A 55 6.91 -16.13 -0.78
N ARG A 56 7.51 -15.51 -1.80
CA ARG A 56 8.97 -15.33 -1.91
C ARG A 56 9.51 -14.53 -0.74
N ILE A 57 8.94 -13.36 -0.46
CA ILE A 57 9.33 -12.49 0.67
C ILE A 57 9.18 -13.22 2.01
N THR A 58 8.11 -14.00 2.18
CA THR A 58 7.91 -14.80 3.42
C THR A 58 9.07 -15.78 3.65
N ARG A 59 9.57 -16.43 2.60
CA ARG A 59 10.72 -17.35 2.70
C ARG A 59 12.01 -16.59 3.01
N GLU A 60 12.22 -15.45 2.35
CA GLU A 60 13.39 -14.59 2.55
C GLU A 60 13.46 -14.05 3.99
N VAL A 61 12.34 -13.56 4.53
CA VAL A 61 12.25 -13.12 5.93
C VAL A 61 12.60 -14.26 6.90
N LYS A 62 12.08 -15.48 6.66
CA LYS A 62 12.41 -16.64 7.52
C LYS A 62 13.90 -16.98 7.48
N GLN A 63 14.50 -16.96 6.29
CA GLN A 63 15.92 -17.25 6.11
C GLN A 63 16.80 -16.21 6.81
N LEU A 64 16.51 -14.92 6.61
CA LEU A 64 17.28 -13.83 7.20
C LEU A 64 17.13 -13.78 8.72
N ASN A 65 15.92 -14.01 9.24
CA ASN A 65 15.70 -14.11 10.69
C ASN A 65 16.47 -15.29 11.30
N ALA A 66 16.51 -16.45 10.62
CA ALA A 66 17.31 -17.59 11.09
C ALA A 66 18.82 -17.30 11.11
N GLN A 67 19.28 -16.37 10.28
CA GLN A 67 20.67 -15.88 10.24
C GLN A 67 20.92 -14.70 11.20
N GLY A 68 19.90 -14.23 11.93
CA GLY A 68 20.01 -13.11 12.87
C GLY A 68 19.97 -11.72 12.24
N TYR A 69 19.62 -11.60 10.95
CA TYR A 69 19.46 -10.30 10.28
C TYR A 69 18.11 -9.66 10.61
N GLN A 70 18.09 -8.33 10.64
CA GLN A 70 16.85 -7.56 10.74
C GLN A 70 16.09 -7.57 9.41
N THR A 71 14.78 -7.76 9.46
CA THR A 71 13.92 -7.94 8.27
C THR A 71 12.80 -6.91 8.16
N THR A 72 12.86 -5.80 8.91
CA THR A 72 11.79 -4.78 8.99
C THR A 72 11.36 -4.25 7.63
N ALA A 73 12.31 -3.97 6.72
CA ALA A 73 11.99 -3.48 5.38
C ALA A 73 11.20 -4.52 4.55
N LEU A 74 11.60 -5.79 4.61
CA LEU A 74 10.91 -6.88 3.93
C LEU A 74 9.52 -7.12 4.52
N TYR A 75 9.36 -6.98 5.84
CA TYR A 75 8.07 -7.08 6.51
C TYR A 75 7.12 -5.95 6.10
N ASN A 76 7.62 -4.71 6.02
CA ASN A 76 6.84 -3.58 5.52
C ASN A 76 6.41 -3.78 4.06
N TYR A 77 7.31 -4.28 3.21
CA TYR A 77 6.97 -4.60 1.82
C TYR A 77 5.93 -5.71 1.72
N TRP A 78 6.05 -6.76 2.55
CA TRP A 78 5.06 -7.84 2.64
C TRP A 78 3.65 -7.32 2.95
N HIS A 79 3.52 -6.36 3.87
CA HIS A 79 2.23 -5.72 4.20
C HIS A 79 1.66 -4.89 3.05
N ILE A 80 2.53 -4.20 2.29
CA ILE A 80 2.09 -3.47 1.09
C ILE A 80 1.51 -4.43 0.06
N LEU A 81 2.20 -5.55 -0.19
CA LEU A 81 1.69 -6.60 -1.10
C LEU A 81 0.36 -7.16 -0.61
N GLU A 82 0.22 -7.43 0.69
CA GLU A 82 -1.03 -7.93 1.27
C GLU A 82 -2.21 -6.98 1.02
N ASN A 83 -2.01 -5.68 1.26
CA ASN A 83 -3.03 -4.67 1.04
C ASN A 83 -3.39 -4.51 -0.45
N GLN A 84 -2.40 -4.61 -1.34
CA GLN A 84 -2.63 -4.57 -2.79
C GLN A 84 -3.44 -5.78 -3.27
N ILE A 85 -3.11 -6.98 -2.79
CA ILE A 85 -3.86 -8.21 -3.12
C ILE A 85 -5.31 -8.06 -2.67
N LYS A 86 -5.57 -7.64 -1.43
CA LYS A 86 -6.93 -7.46 -0.89
C LYS A 86 -7.74 -6.44 -1.69
N ALA A 87 -7.10 -5.33 -2.10
CA ALA A 87 -7.76 -4.32 -2.92
C ALA A 87 -8.17 -4.86 -4.30
N LEU A 88 -7.27 -5.58 -4.98
CA LEU A 88 -7.54 -6.18 -6.29
C LEU A 88 -8.58 -7.31 -6.21
N GLU A 89 -8.53 -8.14 -5.17
CA GLU A 89 -9.53 -9.18 -4.93
C GLU A 89 -10.93 -8.58 -4.71
N PHE A 90 -11.00 -7.44 -4.01
CA PHE A 90 -12.27 -6.72 -3.83
C PHE A 90 -12.80 -6.13 -5.13
N GLU A 91 -11.94 -5.48 -5.93
CA GLU A 91 -12.33 -4.96 -7.25
C GLU A 91 -12.84 -6.07 -8.18
N LEU A 92 -12.18 -7.23 -8.17
CA LEU A 92 -12.59 -8.41 -8.94
C LEU A 92 -13.98 -8.92 -8.54
N ILE A 93 -14.30 -8.93 -7.24
CA ILE A 93 -15.63 -9.31 -6.75
C ILE A 93 -16.68 -8.30 -7.26
N LEU A 94 -16.41 -7.00 -7.12
CA LEU A 94 -17.34 -5.97 -7.58
C LEU A 94 -17.64 -6.08 -9.08
N GLU A 95 -16.61 -6.36 -9.88
CA GLU A 95 -16.78 -6.52 -11.33
C GLU A 95 -17.61 -7.75 -11.68
N LYS A 96 -17.34 -8.90 -11.07
CA LYS A 96 -18.16 -10.11 -11.25
C LYS A 96 -19.60 -9.92 -10.78
N SER A 97 -19.82 -9.24 -9.67
CA SER A 97 -21.18 -8.93 -9.18
C SER A 97 -21.93 -7.98 -10.09
N ALA A 98 -21.24 -7.05 -10.77
CA ALA A 98 -21.84 -6.18 -11.76
C ALA A 98 -22.22 -6.94 -13.05
N GLU A 99 -21.40 -7.92 -13.47
CA GLU A 99 -21.73 -8.82 -14.59
C GLU A 99 -22.99 -9.63 -14.29
N LEU A 100 -23.08 -10.22 -13.10
CA LEU A 100 -24.23 -11.02 -12.63
C LEU A 100 -25.53 -10.23 -12.45
N ALA A 101 -25.47 -8.91 -12.25
CA ALA A 101 -26.66 -8.07 -12.05
C ALA A 101 -27.29 -7.57 -13.36
N ILE A 102 -26.59 -7.73 -14.49
CA ILE A 102 -27.03 -7.33 -15.83
C ILE A 102 -27.67 -8.51 -16.58
N GLU A 103 -27.37 -9.74 -16.18
CA GLU A 103 -27.96 -10.99 -16.68
C GLU A 103 -29.32 -11.29 -16.01
#